data_AF-A0A821JVQ3-F1
#
_entry.id   AF-A0A821JVQ3-F1
#
_cell.length_a   1.000
_cell.length_b   1.000
_cell.length_c   1.000
_cell.angle_alpha   90.00
_cell.angle_beta   90.00
_cell.angle_gamma   90.00
#
_symmetry.space_group_name_H-M   'P 1'
#
loop_
_entity.id
_entity.type
_entity.pdbx_description
1 polymer ?
#
loop_
_entity_poly.entity_id
_entity_poly.type
_entity_poly.pdbx_seq_one_letter_code
_entity_poly.pdbx_strand_id
1 'polypeptide(L)'
;MSLARRVAEEYDGISVGKSVGYRVGQSSVGRERNRVPGTDILFMTDAIFIQESQDDDQLGNVRVLIIDEAHERSLNTDIVLGIAKLLLITRSTDFYVVIASATIDPAKFLKFFQRTNFVSLTVPGRIYDVSVEYNPFTDKSLLQHAVSTIQNLYDKHQGHTLVFLPGQREIKDAIQLFNQRIPDNCVALPLYSALSLEEQDRVLQFDEDSNGVRRMVVFCTNIAETSLTIKDTCLVIDSGLVKQPRFDHENRLTVIETVQISRSSADQRKGRAGRTAQGHCVRLYDENDLTRPDIEPEILRASLDRAVLQLVYLELNPQEFPLIDQPEQTVIETSLELLKDLSCIDDDQIITKQGKLFAKLGLDPRYSAFLIDTYLEHAEILEL
;
A
#
# COMPACT_ATOMS: atom_id res chain seq x y z
N MET A 1 5.05 -5.74 9.59
CA MET A 1 5.41 -6.21 10.95
C MET A 1 5.05 -7.68 11.16
N SER A 2 3.78 -8.08 10.93
CA SER A 2 3.32 -9.46 11.04
C SER A 2 4.14 -10.45 10.20
N LEU A 3 4.43 -10.11 8.93
CA LEU A 3 5.25 -10.95 8.05
C LEU A 3 6.65 -11.20 8.60
N ALA A 4 7.32 -10.17 9.13
CA ALA A 4 8.65 -10.32 9.74
C ALA A 4 8.63 -11.28 10.94
N ARG A 5 7.57 -11.24 11.76
CA ARG A 5 7.37 -12.21 12.86
C ARG A 5 7.23 -13.63 12.35
N ARG A 6 6.37 -13.80 11.35
CA ARG A 6 6.15 -15.11 10.74
C ARG A 6 7.43 -15.69 10.13
N VAL A 7 8.21 -14.86 9.43
CA VAL A 7 9.46 -15.29 8.81
C VAL A 7 10.52 -15.61 9.86
N ALA A 8 10.60 -14.88 10.97
CA ALA A 8 11.50 -15.23 12.07
C ALA A 8 11.14 -16.61 12.68
N GLU A 9 9.85 -16.85 12.93
CA GLU A 9 9.35 -18.14 13.41
C GLU A 9 9.70 -19.30 12.46
N GLU A 10 9.58 -19.09 11.15
CA GLU A 10 9.87 -20.12 10.13
C GLU A 10 11.38 -20.30 9.84
N TYR A 11 12.16 -19.22 9.92
CA TYR A 11 13.58 -19.22 9.56
C TYR A 11 14.44 -19.92 10.62
N ASP A 12 14.28 -19.56 11.88
CA ASP A 12 15.08 -20.09 12.99
C ASP A 12 14.29 -20.34 14.29
N GLY A 13 12.98 -20.09 14.29
CA GLY A 13 12.14 -20.24 15.48
C GLY A 13 12.44 -19.21 16.58
N ILE A 14 13.21 -18.17 16.27
CA ILE A 14 13.59 -17.10 17.21
C ILE A 14 12.66 -15.90 17.03
N SER A 15 12.50 -15.11 18.09
CA SER A 15 11.82 -13.82 18.00
C SER A 15 12.52 -12.84 17.06
N VAL A 16 11.73 -12.02 16.39
CA VAL A 16 12.19 -10.88 15.58
C VAL A 16 13.18 -10.01 16.35
N GLY A 17 14.20 -9.53 15.65
CA GLY A 17 15.25 -8.65 16.16
C GLY A 17 16.63 -9.31 16.24
N LYS A 18 16.73 -10.62 15.94
CA LYS A 18 18.02 -11.33 15.81
C LYS A 18 18.41 -11.57 14.35
N SER A 19 17.93 -12.64 13.71
CA SER A 19 18.25 -13.01 12.31
C SER A 19 17.34 -12.34 11.30
N VAL A 20 16.10 -12.02 11.72
CA VAL A 20 15.09 -11.29 10.94
C VAL A 20 14.71 -10.02 11.70
N GLY A 21 14.75 -8.86 11.04
CA GLY A 21 14.36 -7.57 11.61
C GLY A 21 13.24 -6.87 10.83
N TYR A 22 12.66 -5.82 11.42
CA TYR A 22 11.86 -4.87 10.64
C TYR A 22 12.05 -3.41 11.04
N ARG A 23 11.77 -2.50 10.10
CA ARG A 23 11.65 -1.05 10.32
C ARG A 23 10.41 -0.49 9.63
N VAL A 24 9.51 0.11 10.40
CA VAL A 24 8.25 0.70 9.91
C VAL A 24 7.98 2.00 10.66
N GLY A 25 8.12 3.15 9.99
CA GLY A 25 7.99 4.46 10.64
C GLY A 25 8.95 4.60 11.83
N GLN A 26 8.44 5.07 12.97
CA GLN A 26 9.20 5.16 14.23
C GLN A 26 9.32 3.79 14.94
N SER A 27 8.55 2.79 14.52
CA SER A 27 8.59 1.45 15.11
C SER A 27 9.69 0.62 14.46
N SER A 28 10.73 0.34 15.23
CA SER A 28 11.79 -0.58 14.85
C SER A 28 11.98 -1.63 15.94
N VAL A 29 12.12 -2.90 15.54
CA VAL A 29 12.50 -3.99 16.43
C VAL A 29 13.73 -4.64 15.82
N GLY A 30 14.86 -4.39 16.48
CA GLY A 30 16.21 -4.55 15.93
C GLY A 30 17.01 -3.25 16.07
N ARG A 31 18.33 -3.37 16.33
CA ARG A 31 19.23 -2.34 16.91
C ARG A 31 19.00 -0.88 16.51
N GLU A 32 18.92 -0.03 17.55
CA GLU A 32 19.27 1.38 17.49
C GLU A 32 20.73 1.54 17.03
N ARG A 33 20.93 2.35 15.98
CA ARG A 33 22.18 3.04 15.61
C ARG A 33 23.42 2.26 15.16
N ASN A 34 23.43 0.92 15.06
CA ASN A 34 24.59 0.21 14.48
C ASN A 34 24.21 -0.81 13.39
N ARG A 35 24.81 -0.60 12.21
CA ARG A 35 24.63 -1.26 10.90
C ARG A 35 24.88 -2.78 10.88
N VAL A 36 24.08 -3.60 11.57
CA VAL A 36 23.75 -4.99 11.14
C VAL A 36 22.41 -5.44 11.77
N PRO A 37 21.25 -5.29 11.09
CA PRO A 37 19.93 -5.74 11.56
C PRO A 37 19.53 -7.06 10.88
N GLY A 38 19.32 -8.15 11.63
CA GLY A 38 19.25 -9.47 10.98
C GLY A 38 20.63 -9.82 10.44
N THR A 39 21.24 -10.94 10.81
CA THR A 39 22.43 -11.35 10.05
C THR A 39 22.11 -11.57 8.57
N ASP A 40 20.81 -11.76 8.24
CA ASP A 40 20.39 -12.30 6.95
C ASP A 40 19.18 -11.57 6.29
N ILE A 41 18.16 -11.11 7.04
CA ILE A 41 16.90 -10.57 6.43
C ILE A 41 16.34 -9.34 7.18
N LEU A 42 15.98 -8.30 6.43
CA LEU A 42 15.36 -7.08 6.94
C LEU A 42 14.10 -6.71 6.14
N PHE A 43 12.97 -6.59 6.84
CA PHE A 43 11.73 -6.05 6.29
C PHE A 43 11.65 -4.54 6.54
N MET A 44 11.38 -3.74 5.53
CA MET A 44 11.17 -2.30 5.70
C MET A 44 10.07 -1.78 4.80
N THR A 45 9.49 -0.64 5.15
CA THR A 45 8.63 0.08 4.21
C THR A 45 9.47 0.86 3.21
N ASP A 46 8.90 1.11 2.03
CA ASP A 46 9.54 1.87 0.95
C ASP A 46 10.06 3.23 1.43
N ALA A 47 9.27 3.94 2.24
CA ALA A 47 9.67 5.23 2.79
C ALA A 47 10.92 5.14 3.69
N ILE A 48 11.07 4.08 4.49
CA ILE A 48 12.26 3.85 5.30
C ILE A 48 13.43 3.48 4.41
N PHE A 49 13.24 2.66 3.37
CA PHE A 49 14.30 2.35 2.42
C PHE A 49 14.86 3.60 1.73
N ILE A 50 13.98 4.51 1.31
CA ILE A 50 14.37 5.79 0.71
C ILE A 50 15.21 6.60 1.72
N GLN A 51 14.82 6.63 2.99
CA GLN A 51 15.61 7.27 4.05
C GLN A 51 16.95 6.57 4.31
N GLU A 52 17.04 5.25 4.28
CA GLU A 52 18.35 4.56 4.44
C GLU A 52 19.28 4.84 3.25
N SER A 53 18.71 4.93 2.04
CA SER A 53 19.45 5.29 0.82
C SER A 53 20.03 6.70 0.87
N GLN A 54 19.54 7.54 1.78
CA GLN A 54 20.09 8.87 2.05
C GLN A 54 21.37 8.84 2.90
N ASP A 55 21.52 7.82 3.76
CA ASP A 55 22.67 7.69 4.65
C ASP A 55 23.78 6.79 4.05
N ASP A 56 23.43 5.93 3.08
CA ASP A 56 24.34 5.04 2.34
C ASP A 56 23.85 4.86 0.90
N ASP A 57 24.35 5.70 0.00
CA ASP A 57 23.99 5.75 -1.43
C ASP A 57 24.36 4.47 -2.19
N GLN A 58 25.33 3.71 -1.70
CA GLN A 58 25.75 2.43 -2.28
C GLN A 58 25.04 1.24 -1.65
N LEU A 59 24.36 1.41 -0.51
CA LEU A 59 23.78 0.33 0.30
C LEU A 59 24.77 -0.83 0.48
N GLY A 60 26.01 -0.55 0.88
CA GLY A 60 27.13 -1.51 0.80
C GLY A 60 26.90 -2.84 1.54
N ASN A 61 26.01 -2.84 2.53
CA ASN A 61 25.65 -4.03 3.32
C ASN A 61 24.47 -4.83 2.73
N VAL A 62 23.84 -4.34 1.66
CA VAL A 62 22.72 -4.99 0.98
C VAL A 62 23.23 -5.58 -0.34
N ARG A 63 23.00 -6.89 -0.52
CA ARG A 63 23.27 -7.58 -1.80
C ARG A 63 22.02 -7.90 -2.60
N VAL A 64 20.89 -8.09 -1.93
CA VAL A 64 19.62 -8.42 -2.58
C VAL A 64 18.54 -7.47 -2.05
N LEU A 65 17.91 -6.73 -2.96
CA LEU A 65 16.72 -5.94 -2.68
C LEU A 65 15.49 -6.66 -3.23
N ILE A 66 14.54 -6.97 -2.37
CA ILE A 66 13.24 -7.53 -2.75
C ILE A 66 12.20 -6.40 -2.64
N ILE A 67 11.59 -6.05 -3.77
CA ILE A 67 10.48 -5.08 -3.84
C ILE A 67 9.21 -5.90 -3.99
N ASP A 68 8.45 -6.00 -2.91
CA ASP A 68 7.20 -6.76 -2.86
C ASP A 68 5.99 -5.88 -3.23
N GLU A 69 4.90 -6.51 -3.65
CA GLU A 69 3.64 -5.85 -4.03
C GLU A 69 3.81 -4.67 -5.01
N ALA A 70 4.76 -4.78 -5.94
CA ALA A 70 5.08 -3.72 -6.89
C ALA A 70 3.90 -3.33 -7.82
N HIS A 71 2.81 -4.10 -7.80
CA HIS A 71 1.58 -3.78 -8.53
C HIS A 71 0.78 -2.64 -7.90
N GLU A 72 0.97 -2.33 -6.61
CA GLU A 72 0.30 -1.20 -5.97
C GLU A 72 0.74 0.14 -6.57
N ARG A 73 1.95 0.18 -7.16
CA ARG A 73 2.51 1.36 -7.85
C ARG A 73 2.38 2.63 -7.02
N SER A 74 2.74 2.52 -5.73
CA SER A 74 2.80 3.68 -4.84
C SER A 74 3.93 4.62 -5.25
N LEU A 75 3.83 5.88 -4.82
CA LEU A 75 4.84 6.90 -5.09
C LEU A 75 6.22 6.48 -4.58
N ASN A 76 6.27 5.93 -3.36
CA ASN A 76 7.53 5.48 -2.78
C ASN A 76 8.08 4.25 -3.53
N THR A 77 7.22 3.29 -3.90
CA THR A 77 7.65 2.10 -4.65
C THR A 77 8.33 2.48 -5.96
N ASP A 78 7.77 3.46 -6.69
CA ASP A 78 8.36 3.95 -7.94
C ASP A 78 9.72 4.64 -7.73
N ILE A 79 9.89 5.39 -6.63
CA ILE A 79 11.19 5.95 -6.25
C ILE A 79 12.18 4.83 -5.91
N VAL A 80 11.77 3.82 -5.14
CA VAL A 80 12.60 2.65 -4.82
C VAL A 80 13.06 1.94 -6.09
N LEU A 81 12.17 1.76 -7.07
CA LEU A 81 12.50 1.17 -8.37
C LEU A 81 13.51 2.00 -9.15
N GLY A 82 13.41 3.34 -9.11
CA GLY A 82 14.39 4.24 -9.69
C GLY A 82 15.76 4.15 -9.02
N ILE A 83 15.82 4.16 -7.69
CA ILE A 83 17.06 3.95 -6.92
C ILE A 83 17.67 2.59 -7.24
N ALA A 84 16.87 1.53 -7.26
CA ALA A 84 17.30 0.18 -7.58
C ALA A 84 17.91 0.10 -8.99
N LYS A 85 17.35 0.83 -9.97
CA LYS A 85 17.92 0.91 -11.33
C LYS A 85 19.29 1.60 -11.33
N LEU A 86 19.46 2.70 -10.60
CA LEU A 86 20.74 3.38 -10.46
C LEU A 86 21.79 2.48 -9.79
N LEU A 87 21.41 1.80 -8.70
CA LEU A 87 22.27 0.84 -8.01
C LEU A 87 22.69 -0.33 -8.89
N LEU A 88 21.79 -0.86 -9.73
CA LEU A 88 22.16 -1.92 -10.68
C LEU A 88 23.21 -1.45 -11.70
N ILE A 89 23.23 -0.15 -12.03
CA ILE A 89 24.24 0.43 -12.94
C ILE A 89 25.58 0.55 -12.21
N THR A 90 25.61 1.07 -10.99
CA THR A 90 26.85 1.28 -10.21
C THR A 90 27.42 -0.01 -9.61
N ARG A 91 26.55 -0.95 -9.21
CA ARG A 91 26.87 -2.23 -8.53
C ARG A 91 26.49 -3.46 -9.34
N SER A 92 26.86 -3.45 -10.62
CA SER A 92 26.42 -4.47 -11.59
C SER A 92 26.90 -5.92 -11.33
N THR A 93 27.84 -6.13 -10.40
CA THR A 93 28.46 -7.45 -10.13
C THR A 93 28.08 -8.07 -8.79
N ASP A 94 27.56 -7.29 -7.83
CA ASP A 94 27.35 -7.73 -6.45
C ASP A 94 26.00 -7.29 -5.85
N PHE A 95 25.12 -6.66 -6.64
CA PHE A 95 23.78 -6.26 -6.26
C PHE A 95 22.71 -6.90 -7.16
N TYR A 96 21.65 -7.40 -6.53
CA TYR A 96 20.54 -8.09 -7.20
C TYR A 96 19.20 -7.48 -6.77
N VAL A 97 18.27 -7.38 -7.71
CA VAL A 97 16.92 -6.87 -7.47
C VAL A 97 15.91 -7.95 -7.83
N VAL A 98 14.98 -8.23 -6.92
CA VAL A 98 13.84 -9.11 -7.13
C VAL A 98 12.59 -8.25 -7.02
N ILE A 99 11.73 -8.30 -8.05
CA ILE A 99 10.45 -7.61 -8.05
C ILE A 99 9.36 -8.66 -7.96
N ALA A 100 8.63 -8.67 -6.85
CA ALA A 100 7.52 -9.56 -6.61
C ALA A 100 6.19 -8.82 -6.86
N SER A 101 5.25 -9.52 -7.52
CA SER A 101 3.96 -8.97 -7.89
C SER A 101 2.96 -10.05 -8.27
N ALA A 102 1.69 -9.81 -7.93
CA ALA A 102 0.58 -10.67 -8.31
C ALA A 102 0.03 -10.41 -9.73
N THR A 103 0.10 -9.17 -10.23
CA THR A 103 -0.66 -8.75 -11.42
C THR A 103 0.14 -7.90 -12.41
N ILE A 104 1.45 -7.75 -12.24
CA ILE A 104 2.28 -6.91 -13.11
C ILE A 104 2.44 -7.53 -14.51
N ASP A 105 2.31 -6.69 -15.54
CA ASP A 105 2.87 -6.95 -16.86
C ASP A 105 4.40 -6.86 -16.81
N PRO A 106 5.15 -7.97 -16.97
CA PRO A 106 6.59 -7.96 -16.93
C PRO A 106 7.19 -7.00 -17.96
N ALA A 107 6.56 -6.82 -19.13
CA ALA A 107 7.12 -6.05 -20.23
C ALA A 107 7.47 -4.61 -19.84
N LYS A 108 6.64 -3.97 -19.00
CA LYS A 108 6.87 -2.59 -18.55
C LYS A 108 8.12 -2.46 -17.68
N PHE A 109 8.30 -3.37 -16.73
CA PHE A 109 9.46 -3.40 -15.84
C PHE A 109 10.73 -3.77 -16.60
N LEU A 110 10.65 -4.73 -17.52
CA LEU A 110 11.78 -5.14 -18.36
C LEU A 110 12.26 -3.99 -19.24
N LYS A 111 11.32 -3.25 -19.85
CA LYS A 111 11.63 -2.02 -20.59
C LYS A 111 12.28 -0.97 -19.70
N PHE A 112 11.76 -0.78 -18.48
CA PHE A 112 12.29 0.19 -17.54
C PHE A 112 13.74 -0.10 -17.14
N PHE A 113 14.07 -1.35 -16.77
CA PHE A 113 15.44 -1.72 -16.36
C PHE A 113 16.41 -1.83 -17.54
N GLN A 114 15.94 -1.93 -18.78
CA GLN A 114 16.77 -2.03 -19.99
C GLN A 114 17.84 -3.13 -19.89
N ARG A 115 17.53 -4.23 -19.20
CA ARG A 115 18.42 -5.38 -19.04
C ARG A 115 17.97 -6.52 -19.92
N THR A 116 18.92 -7.13 -20.61
CA THR A 116 18.71 -8.35 -21.40
C THR A 116 18.81 -9.62 -20.57
N ASN A 117 19.47 -9.55 -19.40
CA ASN A 117 19.71 -10.67 -18.51
C ASN A 117 18.74 -10.63 -17.32
N PHE A 118 17.48 -10.96 -17.56
CA PHE A 118 16.46 -11.08 -16.52
C PHE A 118 15.89 -12.51 -16.52
N VAL A 119 15.46 -12.97 -15.36
CA VAL A 119 14.74 -14.24 -15.23
C VAL A 119 13.32 -13.90 -14.78
N SER A 120 12.35 -14.16 -15.63
CA SER A 120 10.94 -14.11 -15.23
C SER A 120 10.56 -15.45 -14.64
N LEU A 121 10.19 -15.46 -13.36
CA LEU A 121 9.69 -16.64 -12.66
C LEU A 121 8.19 -16.45 -12.44
N THR A 122 7.38 -17.23 -13.13
CA THR A 122 5.94 -17.27 -12.89
C THR A 122 5.62 -18.41 -11.93
N VAL A 123 5.21 -18.09 -10.72
CA VAL A 123 4.71 -19.08 -9.76
C VAL A 123 3.21 -19.24 -9.99
N PRO A 124 2.72 -20.42 -10.44
CA PRO A 124 1.29 -20.62 -10.63
C PRO A 124 0.59 -20.53 -9.27
N GLY A 125 -0.40 -19.64 -9.17
CA GLY A 125 -1.23 -19.53 -7.98
C GLY A 125 -1.97 -20.83 -7.72
N ARG A 126 -1.88 -21.37 -6.50
CA ARG A 126 -2.74 -22.47 -6.03
C ARG A 126 -4.06 -21.88 -5.52
N ILE A 127 -4.84 -21.32 -6.43
CA ILE A 127 -6.15 -20.73 -6.12
C ILE A 127 -7.21 -21.71 -6.63
N TYR A 128 -8.16 -22.06 -5.78
CA TYR A 128 -9.35 -22.81 -6.18
C TYR A 128 -10.23 -21.95 -7.09
N ASP A 129 -11.00 -22.59 -7.97
CA ASP A 129 -11.91 -21.87 -8.86
C ASP A 129 -12.89 -20.99 -8.06
N VAL A 130 -13.02 -19.74 -8.50
CA VAL A 130 -13.97 -18.77 -7.96
C VAL A 130 -15.00 -18.45 -9.02
N SER A 131 -16.25 -18.81 -8.75
CA SER A 131 -17.38 -18.43 -9.62
C SER A 131 -17.69 -16.94 -9.48
N VAL A 132 -17.99 -16.28 -10.60
CA VAL A 132 -18.29 -14.84 -10.63
C VAL A 132 -19.73 -14.61 -11.05
N GLU A 133 -20.47 -13.82 -10.26
CA GLU A 133 -21.82 -13.34 -10.57
C GLU A 133 -21.80 -11.81 -10.65
N TYR A 134 -22.40 -11.23 -11.69
CA TYR A 134 -22.64 -9.79 -11.78
C TYR A 134 -24.09 -9.49 -11.38
N ASN A 135 -24.25 -8.66 -10.35
CA ASN A 135 -25.54 -8.30 -9.78
C ASN A 135 -25.56 -6.78 -9.50
N PRO A 136 -25.63 -5.94 -10.55
CA PRO A 136 -25.56 -4.50 -10.42
C PRO A 136 -26.73 -3.95 -9.58
N PHE A 137 -26.45 -2.94 -8.73
CA PHE A 137 -27.52 -2.22 -8.02
C PHE A 137 -28.15 -1.17 -8.94
N THR A 138 -29.47 -1.20 -9.12
CA THR A 138 -30.21 -0.22 -9.95
C THR A 138 -30.82 0.90 -9.10
N ASP A 139 -31.74 0.54 -8.20
CA ASP A 139 -32.60 1.50 -7.50
C ASP A 139 -32.33 1.58 -5.98
N LYS A 140 -31.56 0.63 -5.45
CA LYS A 140 -31.21 0.56 -4.03
C LYS A 140 -29.89 1.27 -3.78
N SER A 141 -29.76 1.88 -2.61
CA SER A 141 -28.44 2.29 -2.13
C SER A 141 -27.49 1.09 -2.11
N LEU A 142 -26.23 1.30 -2.50
CA LEU A 142 -25.18 0.28 -2.52
C LEU A 142 -25.17 -0.58 -1.26
N LEU A 143 -25.28 0.04 -0.08
CA LEU A 143 -25.22 -0.66 1.21
C LEU A 143 -26.42 -1.59 1.40
N GLN A 144 -27.62 -1.14 1.04
CA GLN A 144 -28.82 -1.98 1.11
C GLN A 144 -28.74 -3.16 0.15
N HIS A 145 -28.20 -2.95 -1.06
CA HIS A 145 -28.01 -4.02 -2.03
C HIS A 145 -26.96 -5.02 -1.56
N ALA A 146 -25.83 -4.55 -1.05
CA ALA A 146 -24.79 -5.40 -0.47
C ALA A 146 -25.33 -6.26 0.68
N VAL A 147 -26.01 -5.66 1.67
CA VAL A 147 -26.58 -6.41 2.80
C VAL A 147 -27.66 -7.39 2.35
N SER A 148 -28.53 -7.01 1.41
CA SER A 148 -29.53 -7.94 0.86
C SER A 148 -28.89 -9.12 0.12
N THR A 149 -27.79 -8.88 -0.59
CA THR A 149 -27.01 -9.92 -1.26
C THR A 149 -26.40 -10.89 -0.26
N ILE A 150 -25.85 -10.38 0.85
CA ILE A 150 -25.36 -11.24 1.94
C ILE A 150 -26.49 -12.12 2.48
N GLN A 151 -27.67 -11.54 2.78
CA GLN A 151 -28.82 -12.30 3.29
C GLN A 151 -29.23 -13.44 2.35
N ASN A 152 -29.30 -13.17 1.04
CA ASN A 152 -29.73 -14.14 0.04
C ASN A 152 -28.73 -15.29 -0.17
N LEU A 153 -27.46 -15.04 0.10
CA LEU A 153 -26.36 -16.00 -0.10
C LEU A 153 -25.89 -16.65 1.19
N TYR A 154 -26.32 -16.14 2.34
CA TYR A 154 -25.91 -16.62 3.65
C TYR A 154 -26.13 -18.14 3.79
N ASP A 155 -27.31 -18.66 3.49
CA ASP A 155 -27.57 -20.10 3.65
C ASP A 155 -26.95 -20.98 2.54
N LYS A 156 -26.45 -20.37 1.45
CA LYS A 156 -25.93 -21.08 0.27
C LYS A 156 -24.42 -21.29 0.32
N HIS A 157 -23.68 -20.49 1.10
CA HIS A 157 -22.23 -20.55 1.18
C HIS A 157 -21.75 -20.77 2.62
N GLN A 158 -20.80 -21.68 2.79
CA GLN A 158 -20.10 -21.89 4.06
C GLN A 158 -18.81 -21.06 4.08
N GLY A 159 -18.29 -20.77 5.27
CA GLY A 159 -17.10 -19.95 5.47
C GLY A 159 -17.41 -18.47 5.72
N HIS A 160 -16.36 -17.65 5.64
CA HIS A 160 -16.40 -16.21 5.87
C HIS A 160 -16.68 -15.43 4.59
N THR A 161 -17.19 -14.21 4.78
CA THR A 161 -17.51 -13.28 3.70
C THR A 161 -16.68 -12.03 3.79
N LEU A 162 -16.10 -11.58 2.68
CA LEU A 162 -15.53 -10.23 2.54
C LEU A 162 -16.48 -9.34 1.74
N VAL A 163 -16.69 -8.13 2.22
CA VAL A 163 -17.54 -7.13 1.58
C VAL A 163 -16.69 -5.88 1.33
N PHE A 164 -16.28 -5.66 0.09
CA PHE A 164 -15.47 -4.51 -0.29
C PHE A 164 -16.34 -3.26 -0.45
N LEU A 165 -16.09 -2.27 0.39
CA LEU A 165 -16.76 -0.97 0.40
C LEU A 165 -15.73 0.17 0.28
N PRO A 166 -16.14 1.33 -0.24
CA PRO A 166 -15.19 2.39 -0.59
C PRO A 166 -14.57 3.10 0.62
N GLY A 167 -15.17 3.05 1.82
CA GLY A 167 -14.63 3.76 2.97
C GLY A 167 -15.28 3.46 4.32
N GLN A 168 -14.72 4.08 5.36
CA GLN A 168 -15.10 3.85 6.77
C GLN A 168 -16.57 4.17 7.07
N ARG A 169 -17.09 5.28 6.53
CA ARG A 169 -18.49 5.67 6.77
C ARG A 169 -19.43 4.61 6.23
N GLU A 170 -19.20 4.19 4.98
CA GLU A 170 -19.98 3.16 4.31
C GLU A 170 -19.91 1.82 5.04
N ILE A 171 -18.73 1.45 5.56
CA ILE A 171 -18.55 0.23 6.38
C ILE A 171 -19.38 0.28 7.66
N LYS A 172 -19.33 1.39 8.42
CA LYS A 172 -20.10 1.53 9.65
C LYS A 172 -21.62 1.46 9.40
N ASP A 173 -22.08 2.17 8.39
CA ASP A 173 -23.49 2.19 7.99
C ASP A 173 -23.96 0.80 7.52
N ALA A 174 -23.11 0.07 6.78
CA ALA A 174 -23.41 -1.30 6.35
C ALA A 174 -23.47 -2.29 7.51
N ILE A 175 -22.56 -2.20 8.50
CA ILE A 175 -22.59 -3.04 9.71
C ILE A 175 -23.85 -2.78 10.52
N GLN A 176 -24.25 -1.52 10.68
CA GLN A 176 -25.49 -1.18 11.38
C GLN A 176 -26.70 -1.78 10.67
N LEU A 177 -26.76 -1.67 9.33
CA LEU A 177 -27.85 -2.24 8.54
C LEU A 177 -27.84 -3.78 8.57
N PHE A 178 -26.67 -4.40 8.56
CA PHE A 178 -26.48 -5.84 8.67
C PHE A 178 -27.03 -6.38 9.99
N ASN A 179 -26.65 -5.76 11.12
CA ASN A 179 -27.07 -6.20 12.46
C ASN A 179 -28.60 -6.07 12.69
N GLN A 180 -29.29 -5.24 11.91
CA GLN A 180 -30.75 -5.12 11.97
C GLN A 180 -31.49 -6.23 11.20
N ARG A 181 -30.79 -6.95 10.32
CA ARG A 181 -31.40 -7.74 9.25
C ARG A 181 -30.94 -9.20 9.20
N ILE A 182 -29.73 -9.50 9.67
CA ILE A 182 -29.10 -10.83 9.57
C ILE A 182 -29.16 -11.52 10.96
N PRO A 183 -29.36 -12.86 11.02
CA PRO A 183 -29.46 -13.61 12.26
C PRO A 183 -28.20 -13.58 13.17
N ASP A 184 -28.41 -13.89 14.46
CA ASP A 184 -27.43 -13.82 15.56
C ASP A 184 -26.22 -14.77 15.44
N ASN A 185 -26.23 -15.71 14.49
CA ASN A 185 -25.15 -16.67 14.26
C ASN A 185 -24.02 -16.13 13.35
N CYS A 186 -24.07 -14.84 13.00
CA CYS A 186 -23.05 -14.17 12.21
C CYS A 186 -22.51 -12.93 12.92
N VAL A 187 -21.20 -12.68 12.80
CA VAL A 187 -20.54 -11.51 13.38
C VAL A 187 -20.03 -10.61 12.25
N ALA A 188 -20.51 -9.37 12.23
CA ALA A 188 -20.01 -8.34 11.33
C ALA A 188 -18.82 -7.60 11.94
N LEU A 189 -17.69 -7.57 11.24
CA LEU A 189 -16.48 -6.87 11.67
C LEU A 189 -16.02 -5.84 10.62
N PRO A 190 -15.54 -4.66 11.04
CA PRO A 190 -14.93 -3.69 10.14
C PRO A 190 -13.45 -4.04 9.87
N LEU A 191 -12.95 -3.68 8.69
CA LEU A 191 -11.51 -3.71 8.38
C LEU A 191 -11.10 -2.54 7.47
N TYR A 192 -10.49 -1.51 8.05
CA TYR A 192 -9.98 -0.34 7.33
C TYR A 192 -8.74 0.24 8.04
N SER A 193 -7.96 1.06 7.33
CA SER A 193 -6.62 1.51 7.76
C SER A 193 -6.57 2.24 9.10
N ALA A 194 -7.63 2.96 9.49
CA ALA A 194 -7.69 3.69 10.75
C ALA A 194 -8.01 2.83 12.00
N LEU A 195 -8.25 1.52 11.84
CA LEU A 195 -8.45 0.62 12.98
C LEU A 195 -7.15 0.41 13.76
N SER A 196 -7.27 0.25 15.08
CA SER A 196 -6.16 -0.14 15.94
C SER A 196 -5.64 -1.54 15.57
N LEU A 197 -4.40 -1.84 15.94
CA LEU A 197 -3.80 -3.17 15.69
C LEU A 197 -4.62 -4.28 16.37
N GLU A 198 -5.11 -4.04 17.58
CA GLU A 198 -5.96 -4.99 18.31
C GLU A 198 -7.26 -5.30 17.55
N GLU A 199 -7.90 -4.28 16.97
CA GLU A 199 -9.11 -4.46 16.16
C GLU A 199 -8.84 -5.24 14.85
N GLN A 200 -7.68 -5.03 14.23
CA GLN A 200 -7.28 -5.79 13.03
C GLN A 200 -6.96 -7.25 13.38
N ASP A 201 -6.26 -7.48 14.50
CA ASP A 201 -5.90 -8.82 14.97
C ASP A 201 -7.15 -9.65 15.32
N ARG A 202 -8.22 -9.01 15.82
CA ARG A 202 -9.51 -9.67 16.05
C ARG A 202 -10.13 -10.27 14.79
N VAL A 203 -9.91 -9.66 13.62
CA VAL A 203 -10.38 -10.22 12.34
C VAL A 203 -9.56 -11.45 11.94
N LEU A 204 -8.26 -11.45 12.27
CA LEU A 204 -7.34 -12.54 11.96
C LEU A 204 -7.49 -13.76 12.87
N GLN A 205 -7.83 -13.53 14.15
CA GLN A 205 -7.92 -14.56 15.20
C GLN A 205 -9.36 -15.05 15.44
N PHE A 206 -10.31 -14.60 14.62
CA PHE A 206 -11.73 -14.86 14.81
C PHE A 206 -12.08 -16.35 14.96
N ASP A 207 -11.46 -17.22 14.16
CA ASP A 207 -11.74 -18.67 14.21
C ASP A 207 -11.29 -19.31 15.52
N GLU A 208 -10.18 -18.83 16.09
CA GLU A 208 -9.65 -19.30 17.37
C GLU A 208 -10.60 -18.90 18.52
N ASP A 209 -11.11 -17.66 18.48
CA ASP A 209 -12.03 -17.13 19.49
C ASP A 209 -13.44 -17.76 19.42
N SER A 210 -13.89 -18.09 18.21
CA SER A 210 -15.27 -18.55 17.98
C SER A 210 -15.44 -20.07 18.00
N ASN A 211 -14.35 -20.83 18.23
CA ASN A 211 -14.29 -22.30 18.10
C ASN A 211 -14.84 -22.81 16.75
N GLY A 212 -14.78 -22.00 15.69
CA GLY A 212 -15.30 -22.32 14.36
C GLY A 212 -16.83 -22.45 14.26
N VAL A 213 -17.60 -22.02 15.28
CA VAL A 213 -19.07 -22.19 15.30
C VAL A 213 -19.81 -21.05 14.61
N ARG A 214 -19.20 -19.86 14.51
CA ARG A 214 -19.82 -18.64 13.96
C ARG A 214 -19.18 -18.26 12.64
N ARG A 215 -19.98 -17.63 11.77
CA ARG A 215 -19.48 -17.06 10.51
C ARG A 215 -19.15 -15.58 10.69
N MET A 216 -18.02 -15.16 10.13
CA MET A 216 -17.62 -13.77 10.08
C MET A 216 -17.98 -13.14 8.74
N VAL A 217 -18.49 -11.92 8.78
CA VAL A 217 -18.66 -11.06 7.61
C VAL A 217 -17.81 -9.82 7.83
N VAL A 218 -16.75 -9.68 7.05
CA VAL A 218 -15.82 -8.55 7.17
C VAL A 218 -16.17 -7.50 6.13
N PHE A 219 -16.51 -6.31 6.60
CA PHE A 219 -16.72 -5.14 5.76
C PHE A 219 -15.41 -4.36 5.67
N CYS A 220 -14.79 -4.36 4.49
CA CYS A 220 -13.41 -3.92 4.32
C CYS A 220 -13.21 -2.91 3.20
N THR A 221 -12.15 -2.11 3.30
CA THR A 221 -11.61 -1.36 2.15
C THR A 221 -10.62 -2.22 1.36
N ASN A 222 -9.86 -1.62 0.44
CA ASN A 222 -8.77 -2.27 -0.30
C ASN A 222 -7.63 -2.81 0.60
N ILE A 223 -7.64 -2.59 1.92
CA ILE A 223 -6.66 -3.19 2.84
C ILE A 223 -6.69 -4.73 2.80
N ALA A 224 -7.86 -5.33 2.53
CA ALA A 224 -8.01 -6.78 2.38
C ALA A 224 -7.59 -7.29 0.97
N GLU A 225 -7.29 -6.39 0.03
CA GLU A 225 -6.98 -6.74 -1.36
C GLU A 225 -5.59 -7.36 -1.52
N THR A 226 -4.60 -6.91 -0.74
CA THR A 226 -3.19 -7.33 -0.77
C THR A 226 -2.74 -7.84 0.60
N SER A 227 -2.86 -7.00 1.62
CA SER A 227 -2.07 -7.07 2.85
C SER A 227 -2.55 -8.06 3.92
N LEU A 228 -3.79 -8.58 3.84
CA LEU A 228 -4.38 -9.41 4.90
C LEU A 228 -4.99 -10.70 4.36
N THR A 229 -4.59 -11.85 4.90
CA THR A 229 -5.17 -13.16 4.55
C THR A 229 -6.12 -13.61 5.64
N ILE A 230 -7.42 -13.44 5.40
CA ILE A 230 -8.47 -14.00 6.26
C ILE A 230 -8.68 -15.45 5.82
N LYS A 231 -8.49 -16.39 6.76
CA LYS A 231 -8.69 -17.82 6.49
C LYS A 231 -10.16 -18.10 6.20
N ASP A 232 -10.42 -19.18 5.46
CA ASP A 232 -11.78 -19.69 5.19
C ASP A 232 -12.76 -18.67 4.59
N THR A 233 -12.23 -17.68 3.86
CA THR A 233 -13.04 -16.80 3.01
C THR A 233 -13.49 -17.55 1.76
N CYS A 234 -14.79 -17.73 1.62
CA CYS A 234 -15.39 -18.42 0.47
C CYS A 234 -16.35 -17.52 -0.32
N LEU A 235 -16.76 -16.38 0.25
CA LEU A 235 -17.66 -15.42 -0.40
C LEU A 235 -17.02 -14.03 -0.44
N VAL A 236 -17.01 -13.41 -1.62
CA VAL A 236 -16.62 -12.02 -1.81
C VAL A 236 -17.81 -11.26 -2.40
N ILE A 237 -18.10 -10.09 -1.85
CA ILE A 237 -19.06 -9.14 -2.40
C ILE A 237 -18.29 -7.86 -2.69
N ASP A 238 -18.20 -7.50 -3.95
CA ASP A 238 -17.38 -6.38 -4.42
C ASP A 238 -18.26 -5.24 -4.92
N SER A 239 -18.17 -4.07 -4.26
CA SER A 239 -18.84 -2.86 -4.73
C SER A 239 -18.25 -2.31 -6.04
N GLY A 240 -17.04 -2.71 -6.42
CA GLY A 240 -16.33 -2.16 -7.57
C GLY A 240 -15.82 -0.74 -7.37
N LEU A 241 -15.90 -0.22 -6.13
CA LEU A 241 -15.52 1.14 -5.80
C LEU A 241 -14.32 1.18 -4.85
N VAL A 242 -13.58 2.29 -4.92
CA VAL A 242 -12.49 2.62 -4.00
C VAL A 242 -12.44 4.14 -3.80
N LYS A 243 -12.17 4.57 -2.57
CA LYS A 243 -11.76 5.96 -2.31
C LYS A 243 -10.26 6.07 -2.44
N GLN A 244 -9.79 6.97 -3.29
CA GLN A 244 -8.36 7.21 -3.47
C GLN A 244 -8.05 8.72 -3.47
N PRO A 245 -6.87 9.12 -2.97
CA PRO A 245 -6.42 10.49 -3.08
C PRO A 245 -6.06 10.82 -4.53
N ARG A 246 -6.48 12.00 -4.99
CA ARG A 246 -6.04 12.63 -6.23
C ARG A 246 -5.62 14.06 -5.93
N PHE A 247 -4.46 14.46 -6.44
CA PHE A 247 -3.98 15.82 -6.34
C PHE A 247 -4.60 16.65 -7.46
N ASP A 248 -5.21 17.75 -7.08
CA ASP A 248 -5.69 18.77 -7.99
C ASP A 248 -4.57 19.79 -8.20
N HIS A 249 -3.94 19.76 -9.38
CA HIS A 249 -2.83 20.66 -9.71
C HIS A 249 -3.27 22.12 -9.86
N GLU A 250 -4.52 22.39 -10.24
CA GLU A 250 -5.04 23.75 -10.39
C GLU A 250 -5.27 24.38 -9.01
N ASN A 251 -5.93 23.64 -8.11
CA ASN A 251 -6.26 24.11 -6.76
C ASN A 251 -5.16 23.80 -5.72
N ARG A 252 -4.09 23.11 -6.11
CA ARG A 252 -2.95 22.69 -5.28
C ARG A 252 -3.34 21.96 -3.99
N LEU A 253 -4.37 21.12 -4.05
CA LEU A 253 -4.91 20.39 -2.91
C LEU A 253 -5.20 18.92 -3.23
N THR A 254 -5.10 18.06 -2.22
CA THR A 254 -5.47 16.65 -2.35
C THR A 254 -6.96 16.48 -2.08
N VAL A 255 -7.70 15.95 -3.05
CA VAL A 255 -9.10 15.54 -2.90
C VAL A 255 -9.18 14.02 -2.74
N ILE A 256 -10.19 13.54 -2.02
CA ILE A 256 -10.53 12.12 -1.96
C ILE A 256 -11.71 11.88 -2.91
N GLU A 257 -11.48 11.09 -3.94
CA GLU A 257 -12.51 10.75 -4.92
C GLU A 257 -12.89 9.28 -4.81
N THR A 258 -14.18 8.99 -5.04
CA THR A 258 -14.66 7.62 -5.19
C THR A 258 -14.66 7.28 -6.67
N VAL A 259 -13.88 6.27 -7.04
CA VAL A 259 -13.73 5.82 -8.43
C VAL A 259 -14.00 4.32 -8.56
N GLN A 260 -14.19 3.87 -9.79
CA GLN A 260 -14.22 2.44 -10.11
C GLN A 260 -12.82 1.83 -10.01
N ILE A 261 -12.77 0.58 -9.54
CA ILE A 261 -11.53 -0.19 -9.46
C ILE A 261 -11.04 -0.64 -10.85
N SER A 262 -9.75 -0.93 -10.95
CA SER A 262 -9.18 -1.57 -12.14
C SER A 262 -9.61 -3.04 -12.24
N ARG A 263 -9.47 -3.62 -13.44
CA ARG A 263 -9.69 -5.06 -13.65
C ARG A 263 -8.75 -5.90 -12.77
N SER A 264 -7.48 -5.50 -12.66
CA SER A 264 -6.51 -6.17 -11.78
C SER A 264 -6.95 -6.17 -10.31
N SER A 265 -7.42 -5.05 -9.78
CA SER A 265 -7.99 -4.99 -8.43
C SER A 265 -9.22 -5.89 -8.27
N ALA A 266 -10.14 -5.86 -9.23
CA ALA A 266 -11.33 -6.72 -9.23
C ALA A 266 -10.99 -8.22 -9.23
N ASP A 267 -9.89 -8.61 -9.88
CA ASP A 267 -9.41 -9.99 -9.91
C ASP A 267 -8.69 -10.39 -8.62
N GLN A 268 -7.96 -9.46 -7.98
CA GLN A 268 -7.36 -9.69 -6.66
C GLN A 268 -8.43 -9.87 -5.58
N ARG A 269 -9.45 -9.00 -5.57
CA ARG A 269 -10.61 -9.10 -4.66
C ARG A 269 -11.32 -10.43 -4.82
N LYS A 270 -11.64 -10.82 -6.06
CA LYS A 270 -12.19 -12.14 -6.40
C LYS A 270 -11.32 -13.28 -5.85
N GLY A 271 -10.00 -13.19 -6.06
CA GLY A 271 -9.04 -14.21 -5.62
C GLY A 271 -9.02 -14.46 -4.11
N ARG A 272 -9.54 -13.54 -3.28
CA ARG A 272 -9.65 -13.73 -1.84
C ARG A 272 -10.63 -14.84 -1.45
N ALA A 273 -11.64 -15.13 -2.28
CA ALA A 273 -12.58 -16.23 -2.07
C ALA A 273 -12.02 -17.62 -2.43
N GLY A 274 -10.89 -17.70 -3.14
CA GLY A 274 -10.36 -18.96 -3.70
C GLY A 274 -9.15 -19.52 -2.98
N ARG A 275 -8.81 -19.03 -1.78
CA ARG A 275 -7.53 -19.38 -1.12
C ARG A 275 -7.54 -20.72 -0.40
N THR A 276 -8.66 -21.09 0.21
CA THR A 276 -8.77 -22.33 1.00
C THR A 276 -9.69 -23.37 0.36
N ALA A 277 -10.73 -22.92 -0.35
CA ALA A 277 -11.70 -23.78 -1.04
C ALA A 277 -12.29 -23.05 -2.27
N GLN A 278 -13.18 -23.73 -3.00
CA GLN A 278 -13.95 -23.12 -4.08
C GLN A 278 -14.72 -21.90 -3.57
N GLY A 279 -14.59 -20.79 -4.30
CA GLY A 279 -15.14 -19.51 -3.89
C GLY A 279 -16.30 -19.03 -4.75
N HIS A 280 -16.99 -18.01 -4.26
CA HIS A 280 -17.98 -17.25 -5.01
C HIS A 280 -17.73 -15.76 -4.85
N CYS A 281 -17.76 -15.01 -5.95
CA CYS A 281 -17.56 -13.58 -5.99
C CYS A 281 -18.76 -12.91 -6.66
N VAL A 282 -19.44 -12.04 -5.94
CA VAL A 282 -20.55 -11.23 -6.46
C VAL A 282 -20.07 -9.82 -6.69
N ARG A 283 -20.09 -9.37 -7.94
CA ARG A 283 -19.77 -8.01 -8.35
C ARG A 283 -21.05 -7.20 -8.40
N LEU A 284 -21.13 -6.13 -7.61
CA LEU A 284 -22.33 -5.27 -7.51
C LEU A 284 -22.41 -4.22 -8.63
N TYR A 285 -21.81 -4.50 -9.78
CA TYR A 285 -21.67 -3.60 -10.91
C TYR A 285 -21.73 -4.40 -12.21
N ASP A 286 -21.85 -3.74 -13.36
CA ASP A 286 -21.92 -4.43 -14.65
C ASP A 286 -20.52 -4.85 -15.14
N GLU A 287 -20.43 -5.91 -15.93
CA GLU A 287 -19.14 -6.34 -16.49
C GLU A 287 -18.50 -5.24 -17.36
N ASN A 288 -19.33 -4.44 -18.05
CA ASN A 288 -18.87 -3.35 -18.90
C ASN A 288 -18.30 -2.16 -18.10
N ASP A 289 -18.56 -2.08 -16.79
CA ASP A 289 -18.05 -1.01 -15.93
C ASP A 289 -16.53 -1.15 -15.67
N LEU A 290 -15.96 -2.35 -15.82
CA LEU A 290 -14.51 -2.59 -15.69
C LEU A 290 -13.75 -2.20 -16.97
N THR A 291 -13.80 -0.92 -17.29
CA THR A 291 -13.17 -0.35 -18.49
C THR A 291 -11.64 -0.20 -18.37
N ARG A 292 -11.11 -0.12 -17.14
CA ARG A 292 -9.69 0.15 -16.89
C ARG A 292 -8.90 -1.16 -16.69
N PRO A 293 -7.88 -1.45 -17.51
CA PRO A 293 -7.08 -2.66 -17.36
C PRO A 293 -6.20 -2.60 -16.11
N ASP A 294 -5.55 -1.46 -15.87
CA ASP A 294 -4.49 -1.30 -14.88
C ASP A 294 -4.80 -0.23 -13.83
N ILE A 295 -4.12 -0.33 -12.69
CA ILE A 295 -4.11 0.69 -11.65
C ILE A 295 -3.28 1.87 -12.16
N GLU A 296 -3.84 3.07 -12.10
CA GLU A 296 -3.10 4.30 -12.38
C GLU A 296 -2.08 4.55 -11.26
N PRO A 297 -0.77 4.62 -11.58
CA PRO A 297 0.28 4.72 -10.57
C PRO A 297 0.18 6.05 -9.82
N GLU A 298 0.50 6.01 -8.52
CA GLU A 298 0.33 7.17 -7.64
C GLU A 298 1.18 8.38 -8.07
N ILE A 299 2.34 8.15 -8.70
CA ILE A 299 3.21 9.20 -9.27
C ILE A 299 2.50 10.14 -10.25
N LEU A 300 1.45 9.68 -10.94
CA LEU A 300 0.73 10.48 -11.93
C LEU A 300 -0.47 11.25 -11.33
N ARG A 301 -0.81 10.99 -10.06
CA ARG A 301 -2.05 11.50 -9.45
C ARG A 301 -1.87 12.05 -8.04
N ALA A 302 -0.67 12.04 -7.48
CA ALA A 302 -0.35 12.58 -6.16
C ALA A 302 0.48 13.88 -6.27
N SER A 303 0.57 14.62 -5.16
CA SER A 303 1.54 15.70 -5.06
C SER A 303 2.95 15.13 -5.11
N LEU A 304 3.82 15.74 -5.92
CA LEU A 304 5.22 15.35 -6.02
C LEU A 304 6.12 16.13 -5.05
N ASP A 305 5.59 17.08 -4.29
CA ASP A 305 6.38 18.00 -3.46
C ASP A 305 7.34 17.27 -2.52
N ARG A 306 6.84 16.24 -1.83
CA ARG A 306 7.65 15.39 -0.95
C ARG A 306 8.65 14.53 -1.73
N ALA A 307 8.22 13.93 -2.85
CA ALA A 307 9.09 13.07 -3.66
C ALA A 307 10.26 13.87 -4.27
N VAL A 308 9.97 15.04 -4.82
CA VAL A 308 10.98 15.97 -5.37
C VAL A 308 11.95 16.39 -4.28
N LEU A 309 11.49 16.73 -3.08
CA LEU A 309 12.37 17.05 -1.96
C LEU A 309 13.28 15.87 -1.59
N GLN A 310 12.75 14.64 -1.59
CA GLN A 310 13.54 13.43 -1.32
C GLN A 310 14.60 13.18 -2.39
N LEU A 311 14.26 13.37 -3.68
CA LEU A 311 15.21 13.22 -4.79
C LEU A 311 16.33 14.27 -4.71
N VAL A 312 15.98 15.53 -4.47
CA VAL A 312 16.97 16.61 -4.31
C VAL A 312 17.85 16.37 -3.08
N TYR A 313 17.30 15.85 -1.98
CA TYR A 313 18.08 15.47 -0.81
C TYR A 313 19.10 14.37 -1.13
N LEU A 314 18.72 13.41 -1.98
CA LEU A 314 19.59 12.34 -2.47
C LEU A 314 20.62 12.81 -3.52
N GLU A 315 20.69 14.11 -3.79
CA GLU A 315 21.53 14.69 -4.86
C GLU A 315 21.19 14.13 -6.25
N LEU A 316 19.93 13.74 -6.44
CA LEU A 316 19.39 13.23 -7.71
C LEU A 316 18.54 14.30 -8.38
N ASN A 317 18.76 14.51 -9.69
CA ASN A 317 17.96 15.42 -10.49
C ASN A 317 16.53 14.86 -10.67
N PRO A 318 15.48 15.51 -10.13
CA PRO A 318 14.11 15.01 -10.23
C PRO A 318 13.59 14.88 -11.67
N GLN A 319 14.07 15.74 -12.58
CA GLN A 319 13.63 15.77 -13.97
C GLN A 319 14.24 14.64 -14.81
N GLU A 320 15.41 14.15 -14.41
CA GLU A 320 16.16 13.08 -15.09
C GLU A 320 16.06 11.73 -14.37
N PHE A 321 15.47 11.72 -13.18
CA PHE A 321 15.36 10.53 -12.36
C PHE A 321 14.55 9.45 -13.10
N PRO A 322 15.04 8.19 -13.14
CA PRO A 322 14.36 7.15 -13.90
C PRO A 322 13.10 6.68 -13.18
N LEU A 323 11.94 7.03 -13.74
CA LEU A 323 10.62 6.52 -13.33
C LEU A 323 10.05 5.58 -14.40
N ILE A 324 9.22 4.62 -13.96
CA ILE A 324 8.51 3.72 -14.88
C ILE A 324 7.49 4.51 -15.71
N ASP A 325 6.73 5.37 -15.04
CA ASP A 325 5.81 6.33 -15.65
C ASP A 325 6.30 7.72 -15.28
N GLN A 326 6.66 8.52 -16.27
CA GLN A 326 7.16 9.87 -16.06
C GLN A 326 5.98 10.84 -15.92
N PRO A 327 5.88 11.60 -14.81
CA PRO A 327 4.92 12.68 -14.71
C PRO A 327 5.27 13.82 -15.68
N GLU A 328 4.33 14.73 -15.91
CA GLU A 328 4.60 15.91 -16.72
C GLU A 328 5.69 16.77 -16.07
N GLN A 329 6.62 17.29 -16.88
CA GLN A 329 7.73 18.11 -16.38
C GLN A 329 7.25 19.37 -15.66
N THR A 330 6.15 19.95 -16.11
CA THR A 330 5.46 21.08 -15.47
C THR A 330 5.05 20.80 -14.02
N VAL A 331 4.69 19.54 -13.70
CA VAL A 331 4.35 19.13 -12.33
C VAL A 331 5.60 19.09 -11.46
N ILE A 332 6.71 18.56 -11.97
CA ILE A 332 8.00 18.53 -11.27
C ILE A 332 8.50 19.97 -11.03
N GLU A 333 8.43 20.83 -12.05
CA GLU A 333 8.79 22.25 -11.98
C GLU A 333 7.97 22.98 -10.92
N THR A 334 6.65 22.75 -10.88
CA THR A 334 5.76 23.34 -9.85
C THR A 334 6.19 22.94 -8.44
N SER A 335 6.59 21.67 -8.23
CA SER A 335 7.11 21.22 -6.94
C SER A 335 8.47 21.83 -6.62
N LEU A 336 9.37 22.00 -7.60
CA LEU A 336 10.65 22.69 -7.41
C LEU A 336 10.46 24.17 -7.04
N GLU A 337 9.53 24.87 -7.68
CA GLU A 337 9.15 26.24 -7.33
C GLU A 337 8.66 26.34 -5.89
N LEU A 338 7.77 25.43 -5.47
CA LEU A 338 7.33 25.39 -4.07
C LEU A 338 8.50 25.17 -3.10
N LEU A 339 9.43 24.28 -3.43
CA LEU A 339 10.60 24.05 -2.58
C LEU A 339 11.53 25.27 -2.52
N LYS A 340 11.63 26.06 -3.60
CA LYS A 340 12.33 27.36 -3.59
C LYS A 340 11.61 28.36 -2.68
N ASP A 341 10.28 28.49 -2.82
CA ASP A 341 9.45 29.38 -2.01
C ASP A 341 9.58 29.05 -0.51
N LEU A 342 9.63 27.76 -0.17
CA LEU A 342 9.83 27.27 1.20
C LEU A 342 11.32 27.25 1.63
N SER A 343 12.22 27.86 0.86
CA SER A 343 13.66 27.92 1.12
C SER A 343 14.31 26.54 1.36
N CYS A 344 13.73 25.47 0.82
CA CYS A 344 14.25 24.11 0.91
C CYS A 344 15.41 23.90 -0.07
N ILE A 345 15.39 24.59 -1.20
CA ILE A 345 16.44 24.59 -2.22
C ILE A 345 16.79 26.03 -2.59
N ASP A 346 18.00 26.26 -3.09
CA ASP A 346 18.42 27.57 -3.60
C ASP A 346 18.11 27.76 -5.10
N ASP A 347 18.58 28.86 -5.68
CA ASP A 347 18.36 29.19 -7.10
C ASP A 347 18.95 28.15 -8.05
N ASP A 348 20.08 27.54 -7.67
CA ASP A 348 20.77 26.46 -8.38
C ASP A 348 20.17 25.07 -8.09
N GLN A 349 19.03 25.03 -7.38
CA GLN A 349 18.32 23.81 -6.95
C GLN A 349 19.13 22.93 -5.98
N ILE A 350 20.12 23.50 -5.30
CA ILE A 350 20.91 22.80 -4.29
C ILE A 350 20.16 22.84 -2.95
N ILE A 351 20.13 21.71 -2.26
CA ILE A 351 19.40 21.60 -1.00
C ILE A 351 20.00 22.45 0.13
N THR A 352 19.15 23.23 0.79
CA THR A 352 19.54 24.09 1.93
C THR A 352 19.56 23.31 3.25
N LYS A 353 20.01 23.95 4.34
CA LYS A 353 19.88 23.39 5.69
C LYS A 353 18.42 23.12 6.08
N GLN A 354 17.51 23.99 5.65
CA GLN A 354 16.08 23.86 5.89
C GLN A 354 15.49 22.70 5.08
N GLY A 355 15.86 22.58 3.80
CA GLY A 355 15.47 21.43 2.98
C GLY A 355 15.94 20.10 3.58
N LYS A 356 17.19 20.06 4.07
CA LYS A 356 17.73 18.88 4.77
C LYS A 356 16.93 18.53 6.03
N LEU A 357 16.46 19.53 6.77
CA LEU A 357 15.62 19.32 7.94
C LEU A 357 14.24 18.78 7.54
N PHE A 358 13.59 19.37 6.54
CA PHE A 358 12.26 18.96 6.08
C PHE A 358 12.27 17.53 5.52
N ALA A 359 13.29 17.18 4.74
CA ALA A 359 13.47 15.82 4.23
C ALA A 359 13.60 14.80 5.36
N LYS A 360 14.32 15.14 6.44
CA LYS A 360 14.47 14.29 7.64
C LYS A 360 13.19 14.16 8.45
N LEU A 361 12.36 15.21 8.50
CA LEU A 361 11.04 15.14 9.14
C LEU A 361 10.12 14.14 8.39
N GLY A 362 10.30 14.01 7.07
CA GLY A 362 9.55 13.05 6.26
C GLY A 362 8.06 13.40 6.11
N LEU A 363 7.71 14.66 6.35
CA LEU A 363 6.37 15.21 6.18
C LEU A 363 6.25 15.91 4.82
N ASP A 364 5.05 16.36 4.49
CA ASP A 364 4.86 17.32 3.40
C ASP A 364 5.71 18.59 3.67
N PRO A 365 6.37 19.19 2.65
CA PRO A 365 7.17 20.39 2.85
C PRO A 365 6.40 21.56 3.48
N ARG A 366 5.10 21.72 3.18
CA ARG A 366 4.25 22.78 3.73
C ARG A 366 3.98 22.57 5.21
N TYR A 367 3.71 21.31 5.61
CA TYR A 367 3.54 20.96 7.01
C TYR A 367 4.85 21.06 7.79
N SER A 368 5.98 20.74 7.15
CA SER A 368 7.31 20.92 7.74
C SER A 368 7.59 22.39 8.01
N ALA A 369 7.31 23.28 7.06
CA ALA A 369 7.42 24.73 7.24
C ALA A 369 6.55 25.22 8.40
N PHE A 370 5.26 24.88 8.38
CA PHE A 370 4.33 25.25 9.46
C PHE A 370 4.84 24.81 10.85
N LEU A 371 5.31 23.57 10.98
CA LEU A 371 5.82 23.06 12.26
C LEU A 371 7.08 23.79 12.73
N ILE A 372 8.03 24.05 11.83
CA ILE A 372 9.28 24.75 12.16
C ILE A 372 9.02 26.22 12.50
N ASP A 373 8.18 26.90 11.72
CA ASP A 373 7.79 28.28 11.99
C ASP A 373 7.11 28.39 13.36
N THR A 374 6.15 27.50 13.65
CA THR A 374 5.46 27.45 14.95
C THR A 374 6.43 27.17 16.10
N TYR A 375 7.39 26.26 15.91
CA TYR A 375 8.41 25.96 16.92
C TYR A 375 9.31 27.17 17.19
N LEU A 376 9.74 27.89 16.16
CA LEU A 376 10.59 29.07 16.29
C LEU A 376 9.85 30.24 16.94
N GLU A 377 8.57 30.45 16.61
CA GLU A 377 7.74 31.51 17.21
C GLU A 377 7.45 31.27 18.69
N HIS A 378 7.36 30.00 19.12
CA HIS A 378 6.97 29.62 20.48
C HIS A 378 8.05 28.87 21.27
N ALA A 379 9.31 28.92 20.83
CA ALA A 379 10.42 28.22 21.48
C ALA A 379 10.53 28.56 22.98
N GLU A 380 10.29 29.82 23.35
CA GLU A 380 10.33 30.30 24.74
C GLU A 380 9.26 29.66 25.66
N ILE A 381 8.16 29.16 25.09
CA ILE A 381 7.06 28.52 25.84
C ILE A 381 7.33 27.03 26.07
N LEU A 382 8.08 26.39 25.17
CA LEU A 382 8.39 24.95 25.22
C LEU A 382 9.59 24.61 26.12
N GLU A 383 10.40 25.60 26.49
CA GLU A 383 11.53 25.45 27.43
C GLU A 383 11.14 25.67 28.91
N LEU A 384 9.86 25.98 29.20
CA LEU A 384 9.26 26.06 30.56
C LEU A 384 8.65 24.72 30.99
#